data_AF-A0A0G0Q0K8-F1
#
_entry.id   AF-A0A0G0Q0K8-F1
#
_cell.length_a   1.000
_cell.length_b   1.000
_cell.length_c   1.000
_cell.angle_alpha   90.00
_cell.angle_beta   90.00
_cell.angle_gamma   90.00
#
_symmetry.space_group_name_H-M   'P 1'
#
loop_
_entity.id
_entity.type
_entity.pdbx_description
1 polymer ?
#
loop_
_entity_poly.entity_id
_entity_poly.type
_entity_poly.pdbx_seq_one_letter_code
_entity_poly.pdbx_strand_id
1 'polypeptide(L)'
;MICQLAQKLGLPVIESKQHHGASLDKGHDYVKEIKAGGYTRVIIVEMPGLKTEALLCKRGIKVDIIDHHHYTGLSRAHDKHGKLLPSSLEQFLKKFRITDSRMMAWGFTPRLVRGIGIQDRGYVWALQYEGYSKKEIKAVMAFHDELMAHLQDPKKEQHKKRLAQKAWERRKKWREFWIVSTKANIQLRPALSRIIVDQVGKPVSLIILEYGRGLVYVQESPYALHLFERFGGFTFGLDRNWGYRNGPEKKITLLDIKKAIKVVQEKK
;
A
#
# COMPACT_ATOMS: atom_id res chain seq x y z
N MET A 1 -8.87 -9.55 0.17
CA MET A 1 -10.17 -9.29 -0.48
C MET A 1 -10.19 -9.75 -1.94
N ILE A 2 -9.30 -9.25 -2.81
CA ILE A 2 -9.28 -9.61 -4.25
C ILE A 2 -9.23 -11.13 -4.47
N CYS A 3 -8.38 -11.87 -3.75
CA CYS A 3 -8.33 -13.34 -3.86
C CYS A 3 -9.68 -14.01 -3.55
N GLN A 4 -10.40 -13.57 -2.52
CA GLN A 4 -11.72 -14.12 -2.19
C GLN A 4 -12.76 -13.84 -3.28
N LEU A 5 -12.74 -12.64 -3.88
CA LEU A 5 -13.63 -12.31 -5.00
C LEU A 5 -13.26 -13.12 -6.25
N ALA A 6 -11.97 -13.30 -6.55
CA ALA A 6 -11.50 -14.13 -7.65
C ALA A 6 -11.94 -15.59 -7.49
N GLN A 7 -11.87 -16.14 -6.28
CA GLN A 7 -12.38 -17.47 -5.97
C GLN A 7 -13.89 -17.59 -6.17
N LYS A 8 -14.69 -16.58 -5.75
CA LYS A 8 -16.14 -16.55 -6.02
C LYS A 8 -16.49 -16.42 -7.51
N LEU A 9 -15.57 -15.87 -8.32
CA LEU A 9 -15.67 -15.84 -9.77
C LEU A 9 -15.22 -17.15 -10.44
N GLY A 10 -14.67 -18.11 -9.69
CA GLY A 10 -14.08 -19.34 -10.25
C GLY A 10 -12.78 -19.09 -11.01
N LEU A 11 -12.07 -17.99 -10.72
CA LEU A 11 -10.79 -17.70 -11.36
C LEU A 11 -9.66 -18.47 -10.66
N PRO A 12 -8.75 -19.11 -11.42
CA PRO A 12 -7.50 -19.61 -10.87
C PRO A 12 -6.67 -18.46 -10.29
N VAL A 13 -6.13 -18.65 -9.08
CA VAL A 13 -5.34 -17.64 -8.36
C VAL A 13 -3.96 -18.20 -8.09
N ILE A 14 -2.93 -17.49 -8.56
CA ILE A 14 -1.53 -17.71 -8.18
C ILE A 14 -1.18 -16.61 -7.16
N GLU A 15 -0.99 -16.98 -5.90
CA GLU A 15 -0.69 -16.04 -4.83
C GLU A 15 0.82 -15.83 -4.66
N SER A 16 1.23 -14.56 -4.68
CA SER A 16 2.62 -14.18 -4.39
C SER A 16 2.91 -14.29 -2.90
N LYS A 17 4.00 -14.98 -2.53
CA LYS A 17 4.50 -15.02 -1.15
C LYS A 17 5.39 -13.83 -0.79
N GLN A 18 5.54 -12.88 -1.71
CA GLN A 18 6.43 -11.74 -1.51
C GLN A 18 5.80 -10.68 -0.60
N HIS A 19 6.65 -9.89 0.03
CA HIS A 19 6.18 -8.78 0.87
C HIS A 19 5.64 -7.61 0.02
N HIS A 20 4.74 -6.83 0.61
CA HIS A 20 4.18 -5.62 0.01
C HIS A 20 5.28 -4.66 -0.48
N GLY A 21 5.07 -4.07 -1.67
CA GLY A 21 6.05 -3.23 -2.37
C GLY A 21 7.14 -4.00 -3.13
N ALA A 22 6.99 -5.33 -3.27
CA ALA A 22 7.83 -6.13 -4.16
C ALA A 22 7.35 -6.05 -5.62
N SER A 23 8.12 -6.63 -6.54
CA SER A 23 7.83 -6.69 -7.97
C SER A 23 7.90 -8.15 -8.42
N LEU A 24 7.06 -8.54 -9.38
CA LEU A 24 7.13 -9.86 -10.01
C LEU A 24 8.52 -10.22 -10.56
N ASP A 25 9.36 -9.22 -10.87
CA ASP A 25 10.72 -9.43 -11.39
C ASP A 25 11.71 -9.99 -10.36
N LYS A 26 11.31 -10.16 -9.09
CA LYS A 26 12.15 -10.71 -8.03
C LYS A 26 11.58 -12.02 -7.50
N GLY A 27 12.44 -12.97 -7.13
CA GLY A 27 12.05 -14.17 -6.40
C GLY A 27 11.58 -15.32 -7.28
N HIS A 28 10.27 -15.57 -7.33
CA HIS A 28 9.62 -16.76 -7.91
C HIS A 28 9.40 -16.63 -9.42
N ASP A 29 9.59 -17.72 -10.17
CA ASP A 29 9.31 -17.75 -11.61
C ASP A 29 7.81 -18.01 -11.88
N TYR A 30 7.01 -16.96 -11.75
CA TYR A 30 5.58 -16.99 -12.06
C TYR A 30 5.32 -17.35 -13.53
N VAL A 31 6.26 -17.10 -14.44
CA VAL A 31 6.08 -17.34 -15.88
C VAL A 31 6.03 -18.83 -16.17
N LYS A 32 6.84 -19.64 -15.46
CA LYS A 32 6.78 -21.11 -15.56
C LYS A 32 5.43 -21.66 -15.09
N GLU A 33 4.93 -21.16 -13.96
CA GLU A 33 3.65 -21.60 -13.37
C GLU A 33 2.47 -21.22 -14.27
N ILE A 34 2.44 -19.99 -14.79
CA ILE A 34 1.42 -19.53 -15.73
C ILE A 34 1.38 -20.40 -16.99
N LYS A 35 2.56 -20.75 -17.52
CA LYS A 35 2.67 -21.61 -18.71
C LYS A 35 2.19 -23.03 -18.42
N ALA A 36 2.58 -23.60 -17.28
CA ALA A 36 2.16 -24.95 -16.89
C ALA A 36 0.63 -25.06 -16.73
N GLY A 37 -0.03 -23.99 -16.27
CA GLY A 37 -1.49 -23.91 -16.20
C GLY A 37 -2.20 -23.67 -17.54
N GLY A 38 -1.46 -23.48 -18.64
CA GLY A 38 -2.05 -23.28 -19.98
C GLY A 38 -2.80 -21.95 -20.15
N TYR A 39 -2.52 -20.94 -19.31
CA TYR A 39 -3.25 -19.68 -19.36
C TYR A 39 -2.80 -18.81 -20.54
N THR A 40 -3.76 -18.39 -21.37
CA THR A 40 -3.54 -17.47 -22.50
C THR A 40 -3.71 -16.00 -22.14
N ARG A 41 -4.24 -15.72 -20.94
CA ARG A 41 -4.42 -14.38 -20.38
C ARG A 41 -4.17 -14.40 -18.88
N VAL A 42 -3.48 -13.39 -18.37
CA VAL A 42 -3.24 -13.18 -16.95
C VAL A 42 -3.55 -11.75 -16.53
N ILE A 43 -4.01 -11.60 -15.30
CA ILE A 43 -4.24 -10.30 -14.67
C ILE A 43 -3.32 -10.22 -13.47
N ILE A 44 -2.37 -9.29 -13.51
CA ILE A 44 -1.41 -9.03 -12.44
C ILE A 44 -1.98 -7.93 -11.55
N VAL A 45 -1.94 -8.15 -10.24
CA VAL A 45 -2.48 -7.23 -9.24
C VAL A 45 -1.37 -6.75 -8.31
N GLU A 46 -1.24 -5.43 -8.08
CA GLU A 46 -0.43 -4.80 -7.01
C GLU A 46 1.11 -4.99 -7.04
N MET A 47 1.65 -5.72 -8.02
CA MET A 47 3.08 -6.04 -8.10
C MET A 47 3.60 -6.12 -9.54
N PRO A 48 3.45 -5.07 -10.37
CA PRO A 48 3.94 -5.13 -11.75
C PRO A 48 5.46 -5.40 -11.81
N GLY A 49 5.91 -5.90 -12.96
CA GLY A 49 7.30 -6.27 -13.21
C GLY A 49 7.57 -6.27 -14.69
N LEU A 50 8.27 -5.25 -15.19
CA LEU A 50 8.43 -5.00 -16.62
C LEU A 50 9.11 -6.18 -17.34
N LYS A 51 10.08 -6.85 -16.70
CA LYS A 51 10.76 -7.99 -17.31
C LYS A 51 9.81 -9.19 -17.43
N THR A 52 9.07 -9.46 -16.37
CA THR A 52 8.10 -10.56 -16.31
C THR A 52 6.94 -10.31 -17.28
N GLU A 53 6.41 -9.09 -17.32
CA GLU A 53 5.37 -8.64 -18.26
C GLU A 53 5.81 -8.86 -19.71
N ALA A 54 7.02 -8.37 -20.07
CA ALA A 54 7.55 -8.54 -21.41
C ALA A 54 7.76 -10.03 -21.79
N LEU A 55 8.22 -10.85 -20.84
CA LEU A 55 8.43 -12.28 -21.07
C LEU A 55 7.11 -13.03 -21.30
N LEU A 56 6.06 -12.69 -20.56
CA LEU A 56 4.70 -13.24 -20.74
C LEU A 56 4.15 -12.87 -22.13
N CYS A 57 4.23 -11.58 -22.51
CA CYS A 57 3.79 -11.10 -23.82
C CYS A 57 4.56 -11.79 -24.96
N LYS A 58 5.89 -11.96 -24.85
CA LYS A 58 6.71 -12.67 -25.83
C LYS A 58 6.28 -14.14 -26.03
N ARG A 59 5.64 -14.74 -25.01
CA ARG A 59 5.10 -16.11 -25.06
C ARG A 59 3.64 -16.16 -25.55
N GLY A 60 3.10 -15.06 -26.07
CA GLY A 60 1.72 -14.98 -26.57
C GLY A 60 0.66 -14.88 -25.49
N ILE A 61 1.05 -14.64 -24.23
CA ILE A 61 0.12 -14.50 -23.10
C ILE A 61 -0.32 -13.04 -23.03
N LYS A 62 -1.64 -12.80 -23.02
CA LYS A 62 -2.20 -11.46 -22.83
C LYS A 62 -2.06 -11.03 -21.37
N VAL A 63 -1.46 -9.87 -21.13
CA VAL A 63 -1.24 -9.35 -19.77
C VAL A 63 -2.12 -8.12 -19.55
N ASP A 64 -2.92 -8.15 -18.48
CA ASP A 64 -3.57 -6.97 -17.92
C ASP A 64 -2.94 -6.64 -16.56
N ILE A 65 -2.74 -5.36 -16.27
CA ILE A 65 -2.24 -4.89 -14.98
C ILE A 65 -3.36 -4.17 -14.24
N ILE A 66 -3.54 -4.49 -12.97
CA ILE A 66 -4.36 -3.77 -12.00
C ILE A 66 -3.43 -3.31 -10.89
N ASP A 67 -3.19 -2.01 -10.83
CA ASP A 67 -2.28 -1.41 -9.86
C ASP A 67 -2.55 0.09 -9.73
N HIS A 68 -2.08 0.70 -8.64
CA HIS A 68 -2.26 2.12 -8.35
C HIS A 68 -1.04 2.76 -7.64
N HIS A 69 0.13 2.14 -7.72
CA HIS A 69 1.35 2.58 -7.05
C HIS A 69 2.36 3.24 -7.98
N HIS A 70 3.30 3.99 -7.40
CA HIS A 70 4.53 4.40 -8.09
C HIS A 70 5.70 3.53 -7.63
N TYR A 71 6.45 3.03 -8.59
CA TYR A 71 7.73 2.38 -8.38
C TYR A 71 8.80 3.16 -9.14
N THR A 72 10.05 3.06 -8.70
CA THR A 72 11.16 3.70 -9.40
C THR A 72 11.22 3.20 -10.84
N GLY A 73 11.05 4.11 -11.81
CA GLY A 73 11.02 3.79 -13.25
C GLY A 73 9.70 3.21 -13.76
N LEU A 74 8.63 3.16 -12.95
CA LEU A 74 7.33 2.63 -13.35
C LEU A 74 6.18 3.33 -12.60
N SER A 75 5.43 4.17 -13.30
CA SER A 75 4.23 4.82 -12.78
C SER A 75 2.97 4.02 -13.14
N ARG A 76 2.25 3.53 -12.14
CA ARG A 76 0.94 2.89 -12.29
C ARG A 76 -0.14 3.55 -11.45
N ALA A 77 0.15 4.65 -10.76
CA ALA A 77 -0.85 5.36 -9.97
C ALA A 77 -1.73 6.31 -10.77
N HIS A 78 -1.34 6.64 -12.01
CA HIS A 78 -2.02 7.63 -12.84
C HIS A 78 -2.44 7.07 -14.20
N ASP A 79 -3.55 7.58 -14.72
CA ASP A 79 -3.94 7.36 -16.11
C ASP A 79 -3.12 8.21 -17.10
N LYS A 80 -3.42 8.06 -18.39
CA LYS A 80 -2.76 8.79 -19.48
C LYS A 80 -2.92 10.32 -19.43
N HIS A 81 -3.82 10.82 -18.59
CA HIS A 81 -4.07 12.24 -18.37
C HIS A 81 -3.48 12.75 -17.05
N GLY A 82 -2.73 11.91 -16.32
CA GLY A 82 -2.18 12.27 -15.02
C GLY A 82 -3.22 12.29 -13.90
N LYS A 83 -4.37 11.63 -14.06
CA LYS A 83 -5.35 11.49 -12.99
C LYS A 83 -5.08 10.23 -12.17
N LEU A 84 -5.15 10.35 -10.84
CA LEU A 84 -5.02 9.21 -9.93
C LEU A 84 -6.04 8.11 -10.25
N LEU A 85 -5.54 6.89 -10.34
CA LEU A 85 -6.33 5.68 -10.51
C LEU A 85 -6.97 5.26 -9.18
N PRO A 86 -8.14 4.60 -9.22
CA PRO A 86 -8.75 4.03 -8.02
C PRO A 86 -7.93 2.84 -7.52
N SER A 87 -8.21 2.36 -6.31
CA SER A 87 -7.49 1.21 -5.74
C SER A 87 -7.58 -0.03 -6.65
N SER A 88 -6.65 -0.97 -6.48
CA SER A 88 -6.69 -2.23 -7.23
C SER A 88 -7.97 -3.01 -7.01
N LEU A 89 -8.57 -2.94 -5.81
CA LEU A 89 -9.85 -3.57 -5.56
C LEU A 89 -10.98 -2.92 -6.37
N GLU A 90 -11.04 -1.59 -6.42
CA GLU A 90 -12.05 -0.89 -7.22
C GLU A 90 -11.88 -1.15 -8.72
N GLN A 91 -10.64 -1.17 -9.21
CA GLN A 91 -10.32 -1.56 -10.58
C GLN A 91 -10.76 -3.01 -10.87
N PHE A 92 -10.52 -3.94 -9.95
CA PHE A 92 -10.92 -5.34 -10.07
C PHE A 92 -12.45 -5.49 -10.12
N LEU A 93 -13.18 -4.84 -9.22
CA LEU A 93 -14.65 -4.83 -9.21
C LEU A 93 -15.19 -4.32 -10.56
N LYS A 94 -14.62 -3.24 -11.09
CA LYS A 94 -15.00 -2.67 -12.39
C LYS A 94 -14.70 -3.63 -13.55
N LYS A 95 -13.49 -4.19 -13.60
CA LYS A 95 -13.04 -5.09 -14.69
C LYS A 95 -13.93 -6.33 -14.81
N PHE A 96 -14.35 -6.89 -13.68
CA PHE A 96 -15.21 -8.08 -13.64
C PHE A 96 -16.71 -7.78 -13.48
N ARG A 97 -17.09 -6.50 -13.56
CA ARG A 97 -18.48 -6.03 -13.42
C ARG A 97 -19.17 -6.61 -12.17
N ILE A 98 -18.45 -6.63 -11.04
CA ILE A 98 -18.97 -7.14 -9.78
C ILE A 98 -19.88 -6.06 -9.17
N THR A 99 -21.18 -6.33 -9.18
CA THR A 99 -22.21 -5.43 -8.63
C THR A 99 -22.44 -5.66 -7.14
N ASP A 100 -23.13 -4.71 -6.49
CA ASP A 100 -23.54 -4.84 -5.09
C ASP A 100 -24.43 -6.07 -4.88
N SER A 101 -25.40 -6.31 -5.78
CA SER A 101 -26.24 -7.52 -5.74
C SER A 101 -25.42 -8.80 -5.83
N ARG A 102 -24.38 -8.83 -6.67
CA ARG A 102 -23.50 -9.99 -6.79
C ARG A 102 -22.66 -10.21 -5.53
N MET A 103 -22.14 -9.14 -4.93
CA MET A 103 -21.42 -9.21 -3.65
C MET A 103 -22.33 -9.72 -2.52
N MET A 104 -23.55 -9.21 -2.44
CA MET A 104 -24.54 -9.66 -1.45
C MET A 104 -24.89 -11.13 -1.63
N ALA A 105 -25.10 -11.60 -2.86
CA ALA A 105 -25.34 -13.02 -3.16
C ALA A 105 -24.18 -13.93 -2.74
N TRP A 106 -22.95 -13.40 -2.66
CA TRP A 106 -21.78 -14.13 -2.15
C TRP A 106 -21.58 -14.01 -0.63
N GLY A 107 -22.47 -13.30 0.07
CA GLY A 107 -22.40 -13.08 1.51
C GLY A 107 -21.53 -11.88 1.92
N PHE A 108 -21.10 -11.05 0.99
CA PHE A 108 -20.33 -9.84 1.32
C PHE A 108 -21.24 -8.63 1.53
N THR A 109 -20.83 -7.74 2.42
CA THR A 109 -21.43 -6.40 2.54
C THR A 109 -20.71 -5.44 1.57
N PRO A 110 -21.37 -4.94 0.49
CA PRO A 110 -20.71 -4.12 -0.54
C PRO A 110 -19.95 -2.91 0.01
N ARG A 111 -20.52 -2.25 1.03
CA ARG A 111 -19.92 -1.07 1.65
C ARG A 111 -18.62 -1.38 2.40
N LEU A 112 -18.52 -2.55 3.06
CA LEU A 112 -17.27 -2.98 3.68
C LEU A 112 -16.21 -3.32 2.62
N VAL A 113 -16.61 -4.03 1.55
CA VAL A 113 -15.69 -4.37 0.44
C VAL A 113 -15.15 -3.11 -0.23
N ARG A 114 -16.01 -2.14 -0.56
CA ARG A 114 -15.58 -0.84 -1.11
C ARG A 114 -14.71 -0.08 -0.12
N GLY A 115 -15.05 -0.14 1.16
CA GLY A 115 -14.23 0.41 2.24
C GLY A 115 -12.80 -0.13 2.25
N ILE A 116 -12.58 -1.43 2.00
CA ILE A 116 -11.23 -1.99 1.88
C ILE A 116 -10.44 -1.32 0.74
N GLY A 117 -11.06 -1.12 -0.42
CA GLY A 117 -10.40 -0.47 -1.57
C GLY A 117 -10.09 1.00 -1.29
N ILE A 118 -11.05 1.73 -0.72
CA ILE A 118 -10.85 3.13 -0.32
C ILE A 118 -9.73 3.26 0.73
N GLN A 119 -9.69 2.33 1.70
CA GLN A 119 -8.64 2.28 2.71
C GLN A 119 -7.26 1.95 2.10
N ASP A 120 -7.21 1.10 1.08
CA ASP A 120 -5.96 0.76 0.40
C ASP A 120 -5.35 1.99 -0.29
N ARG A 121 -6.15 2.75 -1.06
CA ARG A 121 -5.65 3.90 -1.81
C ARG A 121 -5.25 5.11 -0.96
N GLY A 122 -5.80 5.29 0.25
CA GLY A 122 -5.63 6.52 1.03
C GLY A 122 -5.85 6.37 2.53
N TYR A 123 -5.74 5.14 3.05
CA TYR A 123 -5.95 4.78 4.45
C TYR A 123 -7.33 5.22 4.98
N VAL A 124 -7.49 5.34 6.30
CA VAL A 124 -8.72 5.79 6.96
C VAL A 124 -9.16 7.19 6.51
N TRP A 125 -8.23 8.04 6.07
CA TRP A 125 -8.57 9.40 5.65
C TRP A 125 -9.40 9.41 4.38
N ALA A 126 -9.09 8.52 3.42
CA ALA A 126 -9.93 8.36 2.24
C ALA A 126 -11.35 7.90 2.58
N LEU A 127 -11.53 7.08 3.61
CA LEU A 127 -12.87 6.71 4.09
C LEU A 127 -13.64 7.93 4.61
N GLN A 128 -12.97 8.80 5.39
CA GLN A 128 -13.59 10.03 5.89
C GLN A 128 -13.99 10.98 4.76
N TYR A 129 -13.11 11.17 3.76
CA TYR A 129 -13.41 12.00 2.59
C TYR A 129 -14.57 11.45 1.76
N GLU A 130 -14.73 10.14 1.72
CA GLU A 130 -15.86 9.44 1.07
C GLU A 130 -17.12 9.35 1.95
N GLY A 131 -17.16 10.11 3.05
CA GLY A 131 -18.35 10.24 3.90
C GLY A 131 -18.64 9.04 4.80
N TYR A 132 -17.65 8.17 5.08
CA TYR A 132 -17.84 7.11 6.06
C TYR A 132 -17.87 7.71 7.47
N SER A 133 -18.90 7.37 8.23
CA SER A 133 -19.01 7.69 9.64
C SER A 133 -17.93 6.98 10.47
N LYS A 134 -17.64 7.47 11.68
CA LYS A 134 -16.70 6.82 12.59
C LYS A 134 -17.03 5.34 12.86
N LYS A 135 -18.33 5.00 12.94
CA LYS A 135 -18.79 3.62 13.13
C LYS A 135 -18.47 2.75 11.93
N GLU A 136 -18.72 3.25 10.71
CA GLU A 136 -18.42 2.51 9.48
C GLU A 136 -16.91 2.35 9.28
N ILE A 137 -16.11 3.38 9.57
CA ILE A 137 -14.64 3.29 9.52
C ILE A 137 -14.15 2.16 10.44
N LYS A 138 -14.64 2.11 11.69
CA LYS A 138 -14.32 1.02 12.62
C LYS A 138 -14.72 -0.35 12.06
N ALA A 139 -15.89 -0.45 11.42
CA ALA A 139 -16.34 -1.68 10.79
C ALA A 139 -15.46 -2.10 9.61
N VAL A 140 -15.02 -1.16 8.77
CA VAL A 140 -14.07 -1.44 7.67
C VAL A 140 -12.72 -1.90 8.22
N MET A 141 -12.22 -1.27 9.28
CA MET A 141 -10.96 -1.66 9.92
C MET A 141 -11.05 -3.06 10.56
N ALA A 142 -12.17 -3.37 11.22
CA ALA A 142 -12.42 -4.70 11.79
C ALA A 142 -12.51 -5.77 10.68
N PHE A 143 -13.25 -5.48 9.61
CA PHE A 143 -13.33 -6.37 8.46
C PHE A 143 -11.95 -6.59 7.79
N HIS A 144 -11.13 -5.54 7.71
CA HIS A 144 -9.75 -5.67 7.25
C HIS A 144 -8.91 -6.57 8.18
N ASP A 145 -9.07 -6.46 9.50
CA ASP A 145 -8.40 -7.35 10.46
C ASP A 145 -8.81 -8.81 10.27
N GLU A 146 -10.10 -9.09 10.11
CA GLU A 146 -10.62 -10.43 9.84
C GLU A 146 -10.02 -11.03 8.56
N LEU A 147 -9.96 -10.24 7.48
CA LEU A 147 -9.34 -10.66 6.22
C LEU A 147 -7.86 -11.04 6.39
N MET A 148 -7.15 -10.37 7.30
CA MET A 148 -5.72 -10.56 7.53
C MET A 148 -5.40 -11.55 8.66
N ALA A 149 -6.39 -12.00 9.43
CA ALA A 149 -6.20 -12.77 10.65
C ALA A 149 -5.38 -14.06 10.42
N HIS A 150 -5.65 -14.77 9.32
CA HIS A 150 -4.94 -15.99 8.95
C HIS A 150 -3.45 -15.78 8.60
N LEU A 151 -3.04 -14.54 8.32
CA LEU A 151 -1.66 -14.16 8.02
C LEU A 151 -0.92 -13.59 9.25
N GLN A 152 -1.63 -13.39 10.36
CA GLN A 152 -1.12 -12.70 11.53
C GLN A 152 -0.96 -13.63 12.73
N ASP A 153 0.13 -13.47 13.46
CA ASP A 153 0.34 -14.10 14.76
C ASP A 153 -0.12 -13.12 15.85
N PRO A 154 -1.17 -13.44 16.63
CA PRO A 154 -1.72 -12.52 17.63
C PRO A 154 -0.70 -12.01 18.65
N LYS A 155 0.25 -12.86 19.07
CA LYS A 155 1.30 -12.47 20.03
C LYS A 155 2.27 -11.48 19.40
N LYS A 156 2.66 -11.72 18.14
CA LYS A 156 3.50 -10.78 17.39
C LYS A 156 2.78 -9.46 17.14
N GLU A 157 1.50 -9.47 16.82
CA GLU A 157 0.72 -8.25 16.60
C GLU A 157 0.58 -7.42 17.89
N GLN A 158 0.31 -8.05 19.03
CA GLN A 158 0.27 -7.34 20.31
C GLN A 158 1.64 -6.74 20.67
N HIS A 159 2.72 -7.48 20.41
CA HIS A 159 4.08 -6.98 20.61
C HIS A 159 4.38 -5.76 19.71
N LYS A 160 4.02 -5.83 18.42
CA LYS A 160 4.15 -4.71 17.47
C LYS A 160 3.37 -3.49 17.94
N LYS A 161 2.10 -3.66 18.36
CA LYS A 161 1.26 -2.56 18.89
C LYS A 161 1.93 -1.87 20.08
N ARG A 162 2.46 -2.63 21.04
CA ARG A 162 3.17 -2.08 22.21
C ARG A 162 4.41 -1.28 21.81
N LEU A 163 5.21 -1.79 20.89
CA LEU A 163 6.41 -1.10 20.41
C LEU A 163 6.06 0.17 19.60
N ALA A 164 5.00 0.12 18.79
CA ALA A 164 4.51 1.27 18.06
C ALA A 164 4.00 2.36 19.01
N GLN A 165 3.27 1.98 20.06
CA GLN A 165 2.82 2.90 21.10
C GLN A 165 4.00 3.57 21.83
N LYS A 166 5.01 2.80 22.24
CA LYS A 166 6.24 3.36 22.84
C LYS A 166 6.99 4.32 21.89
N ALA A 167 7.05 3.98 20.60
CA ALA A 167 7.67 4.86 19.59
C ALA A 167 6.86 6.15 19.41
N TRP A 168 5.53 6.05 19.40
CA TRP A 168 4.62 7.19 19.31
C TRP A 168 4.74 8.13 20.51
N GLU A 169 4.84 7.61 21.72
CA GLU A 169 5.02 8.41 22.95
C GLU A 169 6.32 9.21 22.94
N ARG A 170 7.38 8.64 22.33
CA ARG A 170 8.71 9.26 22.23
C ARG A 170 8.89 10.15 20.99
N ARG A 171 7.82 10.39 20.23
CA ARG A 171 7.86 11.20 19.01
C ARG A 171 8.43 12.59 19.27
N LYS A 172 9.12 13.15 18.29
CA LYS A 172 9.66 14.51 18.35
C LYS A 172 8.99 15.38 17.30
N LYS A 173 8.62 16.61 17.64
CA LYS A 173 8.11 17.56 16.66
C LYS A 173 9.28 18.15 15.85
N TRP A 174 9.10 18.26 14.55
CA TRP A 174 9.94 19.07 13.69
C TRP A 174 9.05 19.74 12.65
N ARG A 175 8.81 21.04 12.83
CA ARG A 175 7.83 21.82 12.06
C ARG A 175 6.45 21.16 12.11
N GLU A 176 5.83 20.87 10.97
CA GLU A 176 4.55 20.19 10.82
C GLU A 176 4.63 18.67 11.02
N PHE A 177 5.83 18.09 11.07
CA PHE A 177 6.02 16.65 11.18
C PHE A 177 6.18 16.18 12.62
N TRP A 178 5.60 15.01 12.91
CA TRP A 178 6.07 14.18 14.01
C TRP A 178 7.08 13.16 13.51
N ILE A 179 8.27 13.17 14.10
CA ILE A 179 9.32 12.21 13.83
C ILE A 179 9.15 11.05 14.80
N VAL A 180 8.97 9.85 14.25
CA VAL A 180 8.84 8.60 15.01
C VAL A 180 9.94 7.66 14.55
N SER A 181 10.66 7.04 15.49
CA SER A 181 11.74 6.13 15.13
C SER A 181 11.78 4.88 16.01
N THR A 182 12.28 3.80 15.45
CA THR A 182 12.55 2.56 16.18
C THR A 182 13.81 1.88 15.67
N LYS A 183 14.54 1.23 16.59
CA LYS A 183 15.63 0.29 16.25
C LYS A 183 15.13 -1.15 16.12
N ALA A 184 13.92 -1.45 16.59
CA ALA A 184 13.37 -2.79 16.51
C ALA A 184 13.05 -3.16 15.05
N ASN A 185 13.21 -4.44 14.72
CA ASN A 185 12.86 -4.99 13.42
C ASN A 185 11.34 -5.22 13.31
N ILE A 186 10.57 -4.12 13.28
CA ILE A 186 9.11 -4.13 13.22
C ILE A 186 8.59 -3.10 12.21
N GLN A 187 7.41 -3.36 11.65
CA GLN A 187 6.70 -2.40 10.82
C GLN A 187 5.85 -1.48 11.70
N LEU A 188 6.23 -0.22 11.80
CA LEU A 188 5.53 0.79 12.59
C LEU A 188 4.31 1.34 11.87
N ARG A 189 4.42 1.58 10.55
CA ARG A 189 3.45 2.37 9.79
C ARG A 189 1.97 1.96 10.04
N PRO A 190 1.53 0.70 9.82
CA PRO A 190 0.13 0.33 10.03
C PRO A 190 -0.35 0.55 11.47
N ALA A 191 0.50 0.27 12.46
CA ALA A 191 0.16 0.44 13.87
C ALA A 191 0.09 1.92 14.27
N LEU A 192 1.03 2.74 13.80
CA LEU A 192 1.01 4.20 14.02
C LEU A 192 -0.24 4.83 13.41
N SER A 193 -0.61 4.41 12.20
CA SER A 193 -1.81 4.95 11.58
C SER A 193 -3.08 4.65 12.39
N ARG A 194 -3.18 3.48 13.06
CA ARG A 194 -4.29 3.19 14.00
C ARG A 194 -4.25 4.08 15.24
N ILE A 195 -3.08 4.20 15.86
CA ILE A 195 -2.88 5.07 17.01
C ILE A 195 -3.33 6.51 16.71
N ILE A 196 -3.01 7.02 15.52
CA ILE A 196 -3.38 8.37 15.10
C ILE A 196 -4.89 8.48 14.87
N VAL A 197 -5.52 7.49 14.24
CA VAL A 197 -6.98 7.46 14.08
C VAL A 197 -7.68 7.48 15.44
N ASP A 198 -7.23 6.67 16.39
CA ASP A 198 -7.87 6.53 17.70
C ASP A 198 -7.60 7.73 18.62
N GLN A 199 -6.38 8.24 18.66
CA GLN A 199 -5.97 9.29 19.61
C GLN A 199 -6.09 10.71 19.06
N VAL A 200 -5.93 10.90 17.74
CA VAL A 200 -5.86 12.23 17.12
C VAL A 200 -7.07 12.50 16.22
N GLY A 201 -7.58 11.48 15.53
CA GLY A 201 -8.80 11.56 14.73
C GLY A 201 -8.72 12.35 13.42
N LYS A 202 -7.53 12.82 13.03
CA LYS A 202 -7.26 13.54 11.77
C LYS A 202 -5.91 13.15 11.16
N PRO A 203 -5.67 13.40 9.86
CA PRO A 203 -4.37 13.17 9.24
C PRO A 203 -3.24 13.89 9.96
N VAL A 204 -2.10 13.22 10.11
CA VAL A 204 -0.91 13.76 10.77
C VAL A 204 0.31 13.46 9.91
N SER A 205 1.08 14.50 9.55
CA SER A 205 2.31 14.34 8.80
C SER A 205 3.39 13.69 9.66
N LEU A 206 3.96 12.58 9.18
CA LEU A 206 4.97 11.82 9.91
C LEU A 206 6.25 11.69 9.10
N ILE A 207 7.38 11.62 9.82
CA ILE A 207 8.62 11.02 9.31
C ILE A 207 8.89 9.79 10.16
N ILE A 208 8.83 8.61 9.56
CA ILE A 208 9.03 7.33 10.27
C ILE A 208 10.38 6.75 9.88
N LEU A 209 11.20 6.43 10.89
CA LEU A 209 12.52 5.81 10.72
C LEU A 209 12.52 4.42 11.36
N GLU A 210 12.45 3.37 10.54
CA GLU A 210 12.52 1.97 10.96
C GLU A 210 13.94 1.45 10.75
N TYR A 211 14.87 1.81 11.62
CA TYR A 211 16.29 1.47 11.46
C TYR A 211 16.51 -0.05 11.39
N GLY A 212 15.80 -0.84 12.18
CA GLY A 212 15.90 -2.30 12.18
C GLY A 212 15.45 -2.97 10.87
N ARG A 213 14.65 -2.27 10.05
CA ARG A 213 14.19 -2.74 8.73
C ARG A 213 14.86 -2.02 7.56
N GLY A 214 15.69 -1.01 7.86
CA GLY A 214 16.27 -0.12 6.87
C GLY A 214 15.21 0.67 6.09
N LEU A 215 14.05 0.97 6.67
CA LEU A 215 12.96 1.66 5.98
C LEU A 215 12.78 3.08 6.51
N VAL A 216 12.52 4.01 5.60
CA VAL A 216 12.14 5.39 5.92
C VAL A 216 10.85 5.73 5.20
N TYR A 217 9.94 6.41 5.90
CA TYR A 217 8.69 6.89 5.34
C TYR A 217 8.48 8.37 5.64
N VAL A 218 7.84 9.06 4.72
CA VAL A 218 7.22 10.37 4.94
C VAL A 218 5.74 10.22 4.60
N GLN A 219 4.86 10.56 5.54
CA GLN A 219 3.42 10.32 5.42
C GLN A 219 2.62 11.61 5.50
N GLU A 220 1.43 11.58 4.88
CA GLU A 220 0.47 12.69 4.86
C GLU A 220 1.14 14.04 4.58
N SER A 221 1.93 14.07 3.50
CA SER A 221 2.87 15.14 3.22
C SER A 221 2.79 15.58 1.76
N PRO A 222 2.73 16.90 1.46
CA PRO A 222 2.79 17.40 0.09
C PRO A 222 4.19 17.21 -0.55
N TYR A 223 5.19 16.77 0.22
CA TYR A 223 6.55 16.58 -0.27
C TYR A 223 6.84 15.14 -0.75
N ALA A 224 5.87 14.23 -0.69
CA ALA A 224 6.09 12.82 -1.01
C ALA A 224 6.56 12.60 -2.46
N LEU A 225 5.91 13.25 -3.45
CA LEU A 225 6.36 13.18 -4.85
C LEU A 225 7.75 13.77 -5.03
N HIS A 226 8.04 14.92 -4.42
CA HIS A 226 9.38 15.51 -4.50
C HIS A 226 10.47 14.58 -3.94
N LEU A 227 10.18 13.91 -2.81
CA LEU A 227 11.10 12.93 -2.22
C LEU A 227 11.28 11.71 -3.12
N PHE A 228 10.20 11.26 -3.77
CA PHE A 228 10.25 10.19 -4.76
C PHE A 228 11.11 10.55 -5.97
N GLU A 229 10.89 11.72 -6.57
CA GLU A 229 11.67 12.22 -7.71
C GLU A 229 13.16 12.35 -7.37
N ARG A 230 13.46 12.85 -6.15
CA ARG A 230 14.84 13.09 -5.72
C ARG A 230 15.58 11.82 -5.32
N PHE A 231 14.93 10.90 -4.64
CA PHE A 231 15.59 9.76 -4.01
C PHE A 231 15.24 8.40 -4.61
N GLY A 232 14.19 8.32 -5.42
CA GLY A 232 13.53 7.08 -5.84
C GLY A 232 12.65 6.50 -4.73
N GLY A 233 12.46 5.19 -4.74
CA GLY A 233 11.61 4.48 -3.77
C GLY A 233 10.23 4.17 -4.34
N PHE A 234 9.19 4.42 -3.54
CA PHE A 234 7.79 4.22 -3.91
C PHE A 234 6.88 5.25 -3.23
N THR A 235 5.74 5.56 -3.87
CA THR A 235 4.67 6.34 -3.25
C THR A 235 3.41 5.50 -3.07
N PHE A 236 2.55 5.92 -2.15
CA PHE A 236 1.27 5.31 -1.84
C PHE A 236 0.34 6.34 -1.20
N GLY A 237 -0.93 5.99 -1.02
CA GLY A 237 -1.84 6.89 -0.30
C GLY A 237 -2.12 8.19 -1.06
N LEU A 238 -2.44 8.10 -2.35
CA LEU A 238 -2.74 9.25 -3.24
C LEU A 238 -1.61 10.29 -3.30
N ASP A 239 -0.37 9.85 -3.53
CA ASP A 239 0.83 10.71 -3.62
C ASP A 239 1.18 11.51 -2.36
N ARG A 240 0.50 11.25 -1.25
CA ARG A 240 0.76 11.93 0.03
C ARG A 240 1.78 11.20 0.88
N ASN A 241 2.20 10.00 0.47
CA ASN A 241 3.15 9.20 1.21
C ASN A 241 4.28 8.71 0.32
N TRP A 242 5.48 8.71 0.87
CA TRP A 242 6.69 8.22 0.24
C TRP A 242 7.40 7.23 1.17
N GLY A 243 7.97 6.18 0.59
CA GLY A 243 8.76 5.18 1.28
C GLY A 243 10.06 4.87 0.55
N TYR A 244 11.11 4.60 1.31
CA TYR A 244 12.42 4.20 0.79
C TYR A 244 13.05 3.12 1.65
N ARG A 245 13.64 2.11 1.00
CA ARG A 245 14.42 1.07 1.66
C ARG A 245 15.91 1.34 1.46
N ASN A 246 16.58 1.69 2.55
CA ASN A 246 18.03 1.85 2.60
C ASN A 246 18.72 0.52 2.28
N GLY A 247 19.65 0.59 1.34
CA GLY A 247 20.51 -0.52 0.93
C GLY A 247 21.94 -0.34 1.44
N PRO A 248 22.84 -1.27 1.07
CA PRO A 248 24.27 -1.12 1.35
C PRO A 248 24.87 0.08 0.60
N GLU A 249 24.45 0.31 -0.65
CA GLU A 249 25.02 1.34 -1.53
C GLU A 249 24.48 2.75 -1.27
N LYS A 250 23.22 2.88 -0.84
CA LYS A 250 22.55 4.17 -0.65
C LYS A 250 21.71 4.16 0.62
N LYS A 251 21.96 5.15 1.47
CA LYS A 251 21.22 5.38 2.72
C LYS A 251 20.68 6.80 2.77
N ILE A 252 19.36 6.92 2.82
CA ILE A 252 18.67 8.17 3.09
C ILE A 252 18.48 8.31 4.59
N THR A 253 18.92 9.45 5.12
CA THR A 253 18.82 9.80 6.53
C THR A 253 17.72 10.82 6.78
N LEU A 254 17.40 11.04 8.06
CA LEU A 254 16.51 12.13 8.46
C LEU A 254 17.04 13.49 7.98
N LEU A 255 18.36 13.71 8.00
CA LEU A 255 18.95 14.98 7.57
C LEU A 255 18.71 15.23 6.08
N ASP A 256 18.83 14.21 5.24
CA ASP A 256 18.60 14.31 3.80
C ASP A 256 17.15 14.69 3.49
N ILE A 257 16.20 14.06 4.19
CA ILE A 257 14.77 14.36 4.07
C ILE A 257 14.49 15.81 4.49
N LYS A 258 15.03 16.24 5.63
CA LYS A 258 14.86 17.61 6.12
C LYS A 258 15.39 18.65 5.12
N LYS A 259 16.58 18.39 4.55
CA LYS A 259 17.18 19.24 3.50
C LYS A 259 16.31 19.30 2.25
N ALA A 260 15.81 18.16 1.77
CA ALA A 260 14.95 18.10 0.59
C ALA A 260 13.66 18.89 0.77
N ILE A 261 12.98 18.72 1.92
CA ILE A 261 11.75 19.47 2.24
C ILE A 261 12.03 20.98 2.32
N LYS A 262 13.16 21.38 2.93
CA LYS A 262 13.54 22.79 3.05
C LYS A 262 13.71 23.46 1.68
N VAL A 263 14.33 22.79 0.72
CA VAL A 263 14.51 23.32 -0.66
C VAL A 263 13.17 23.61 -1.35
N VAL A 264 12.15 22.76 -1.16
CA VAL A 264 10.83 23.00 -1.76
C VAL A 264 10.13 24.19 -1.12
N GLN A 265 10.28 24.35 0.20
CA GLN A 265 9.66 25.46 0.92
C GLN A 265 10.30 26.81 0.60
N GLU A 266 11.62 26.86 0.40
CA GLU A 266 12.33 28.11 0.04
C GLU A 266 12.01 28.60 -1.38
N LYS A 267 11.40 27.75 -2.22
CA LYS A 267 10.97 28.10 -3.57
C LYS A 267 9.51 28.59 -3.65
N LYS A 268 8.78 28.59 -2.53
CA LYS A 268 7.40 29.07 -2.43
C LYS A 268 7.37 30.41 -1.72
#